data_AF-A0A6P0XI42-F1
#
_entry.id   AF-A0A6P0XI42-F1
#
_cell.length_a   1.000
_cell.length_b   1.000
_cell.length_c   1.000
_cell.angle_alpha   90.00
_cell.angle_beta   90.00
_cell.angle_gamma   90.00
#
_symmetry.space_group_name_H-M   'P 1'
#
loop_
_entity.id
_entity.type
_entity.pdbx_description
1 polymer ?
#
loop_
_entity_poly.entity_id
_entity_poly.type
_entity_poly.pdbx_seq_one_letter_code
_entity_poly.pdbx_strand_id
1 'polypeptide(L)' 'MDKLESYRSYIQTLLEKYAQSKPQNNEAENQLFFDPIRNHYQLMRVGWKDL' A
#
# COMPACT_ATOMS: atom_id res chain seq x y z
N MET A 1 3.54 23.88 5.05
CA MET A 1 2.62 22.88 4.46
C MET A 1 3.36 21.94 3.53
N ASP A 2 4.32 22.43 2.74
CA ASP A 2 5.06 21.66 1.72
C ASP A 2 5.73 20.38 2.22
N LYS A 3 6.28 20.38 3.44
CA LYS A 3 6.95 19.21 4.01
C LYS A 3 5.98 18.04 4.24
N LEU A 4 4.75 18.33 4.68
CA LEU A 4 3.75 17.29 4.94
C LEU A 4 3.30 16.66 3.61
N GLU A 5 2.94 17.47 2.63
CA GLU A 5 2.56 16.98 1.30
C GLU A 5 3.69 16.21 0.62
N SER A 6 4.94 16.66 0.78
CA SER A 6 6.12 15.95 0.29
C SER A 6 6.23 14.55 0.91
N TYR A 7 6.04 14.44 2.22
CA TYR A 7 6.07 13.14 2.90
C TYR A 7 4.91 12.23 2.49
N ARG A 8 3.70 12.78 2.35
CA ARG A 8 2.54 12.03 1.86
C ARG A 8 2.80 11.46 0.47
N SER A 9 3.39 12.25 -0.42
CA SER A 9 3.77 11.81 -1.77
C SER A 9 4.83 10.71 -1.72
N TYR A 10 5.90 10.89 -0.95
CA TYR A 10 6.95 9.87 -0.82
C TYR A 10 6.42 8.55 -0.29
N ILE A 11 5.54 8.57 0.72
CA ILE A 11 4.95 7.35 1.29
C ILE A 11 4.05 6.64 0.27
N GLN A 12 3.19 7.38 -0.43
CA GLN A 12 2.29 6.79 -1.44
C GLN A 12 3.08 6.17 -2.59
N THR A 13 4.05 6.90 -3.17
CA THR A 13 4.92 6.38 -4.24
C THR A 13 5.71 5.15 -3.79
N LEU A 14 6.19 5.14 -2.55
CA LEU A 14 6.86 3.97 -1.99
C LEU A 14 5.92 2.77 -1.97
N LEU A 15 4.73 2.91 -1.38
CA LEU A 15 3.78 1.80 -1.24
C LEU A 15 3.27 1.30 -2.59
N GLU A 16 3.02 2.19 -3.55
CA GLU A 16 2.69 1.82 -4.94
C GLU A 16 3.77 0.96 -5.58
N LYS A 17 5.06 1.33 -5.41
CA LYS A 17 6.18 0.55 -5.93
C LYS A 17 6.24 -0.84 -5.32
N TYR A 18 6.00 -0.98 -4.01
CA TYR A 18 5.98 -2.29 -3.35
C TYR A 18 4.76 -3.13 -3.75
N ALA A 19 3.60 -2.50 -3.99
CA ALA A 19 2.38 -3.20 -4.41
C ALA A 19 2.51 -3.86 -5.80
N GLN A 20 3.39 -3.34 -6.67
CA GLN A 20 3.66 -3.94 -7.98
C GLN A 20 4.38 -5.29 -7.90
N SER A 21 5.06 -5.60 -6.78
CA SER A 21 5.66 -6.92 -6.57
C SER A 21 4.54 -7.95 -6.31
N LYS A 22 4.24 -8.78 -7.32
CA LYS A 22 3.23 -9.83 -7.17
C LYS A 22 3.64 -10.81 -6.07
N PRO A 23 2.73 -11.15 -5.14
CA PRO A 23 2.99 -12.23 -4.19
C PRO A 23 3.22 -13.55 -4.95
N GLN A 24 4.10 -14.37 -4.41
CA GLN A 24 4.51 -15.64 -5.03
C GLN A 24 3.36 -16.65 -5.13
N ASN A 25 2.29 -16.45 -4.35
CA ASN A 25 1.08 -17.28 -4.36
C ASN A 25 -0.11 -16.45 -4.86
N ASN A 26 -0.77 -16.92 -5.93
CA ASN A 26 -1.87 -16.21 -6.61
C ASN A 26 -3.16 -16.11 -5.77
N GLU A 27 -3.21 -16.72 -4.59
CA GLU A 27 -4.40 -16.76 -3.73
C GLU A 27 -4.60 -15.47 -2.92
N ALA A 28 -3.61 -14.58 -2.91
CA ALA A 28 -3.67 -13.29 -2.25
C ALA A 28 -3.23 -12.15 -3.18
N GLU A 29 -3.90 -11.02 -3.05
CA GLU A 29 -3.65 -9.81 -3.82
C GLU A 29 -3.07 -8.70 -2.92
N ASN A 30 -2.23 -7.85 -3.50
CA ASN A 30 -1.80 -6.63 -2.85
C ASN A 30 -2.92 -5.57 -2.95
N GLN A 31 -3.34 -5.03 -1.82
CA GLN A 31 -4.34 -3.98 -1.71
C GLN A 31 -3.72 -2.73 -1.06
N LEU A 32 -3.94 -1.56 -1.66
CA LEU A 32 -3.48 -0.27 -1.16
C LEU A 32 -4.64 0.49 -0.52
N PHE A 33 -4.39 1.05 0.66
CA PHE A 33 -5.35 1.91 1.35
C PHE A 33 -4.67 3.20 1.80
N PHE A 34 -5.14 4.34 1.28
CA PHE A 34 -4.63 5.67 1.60
C PHE A 34 -5.74 6.54 2.18
N ASP A 35 -5.58 6.96 3.42
CA ASP A 35 -6.39 7.97 4.09
C ASP A 35 -5.50 9.20 4.37
N PRO A 36 -5.42 10.16 3.45
CA PRO A 36 -4.60 11.35 3.63
C PRO A 36 -5.17 12.34 4.64
N ILE A 37 -6.45 12.21 5.01
CA ILE A 37 -7.09 13.08 6.03
C ILE A 37 -6.56 12.68 7.41
N ARG A 38 -6.47 11.38 7.69
CA ARG A 38 -5.98 10.84 8.97
C ARG A 38 -4.51 10.43 8.96
N ASN A 39 -3.84 10.57 7.81
CA ASN A 39 -2.45 10.18 7.57
C ASN A 39 -2.22 8.67 7.81
N HIS A 40 -3.12 7.83 7.29
CA HIS A 40 -2.96 6.38 7.31
C HIS A 40 -2.67 5.86 5.92
N TYR A 41 -1.62 5.06 5.78
CA TYR A 41 -1.17 4.52 4.50
C TYR A 41 -0.78 3.07 4.71
N GLN A 42 -1.45 2.15 4.00
CA GLN A 42 -1.28 0.73 4.19
C GLN A 42 -1.15 0.01 2.85
N LEU A 43 -0.28 -0.99 2.84
CA LEU A 43 -0.21 -2.04 1.83
C LEU A 43 -0.52 -3.36 2.53
N MET A 44 -1.58 -4.03 2.11
CA MET A 44 -2.04 -5.28 2.70
C MET A 44 -1.98 -6.39 1.67
N ARG A 45 -1.74 -7.61 2.13
CA ARG A 45 -2.01 -8.82 1.33
C ARG A 45 -3.34 -9.38 1.77
N VAL A 46 -4.30 -9.43 0.87
CA VAL A 46 -5.66 -9.86 1.16
C VAL A 46 -6.00 -11.00 0.23
N GLY A 47 -6.46 -12.09 0.80
CA GLY A 47 -6.76 -13.30 0.06
C GLY A 47 -7.09 -14.44 0.98
N TRP A 48 -7.21 -15.61 0.40
CA TRP A 48 -7.45 -16.84 1.11
C TRP A 48 -6.18 -17.68 1.06
N LYS A 49 -6.00 -18.55 2.04
CA LYS A 49 -5.03 -19.63 1.96
C LYS A 49 -5.86 -20.89 2.05
N ASP A 50 -5.84 -21.72 1.02
CA ASP A 50 -6.55 -23.00 1.08
C ASP A 50 -6.00 -23.82 2.27
N LEU A 51 -6.94 -24.40 3.03
CA LEU A 51 -6.72 -25.08 4.32
C LEU A 51 -6.05 -26.46 4.17
#